data_AF-A0A349F991-F1
#
_entry.id   AF-A0A349F991-F1
#
_cell.length_a   1.000
_cell.length_b   1.000
_cell.length_c   1.000
_cell.angle_alpha   90.00
_cell.angle_beta   90.00
_cell.angle_gamma   90.00
#
_symmetry.space_group_name_H-M   'P 1'
#
loop_
_entity.id
_entity.type
_entity.pdbx_description
1 polymer ?
#
loop_
_entity_poly.entity_id
_entity_poly.type
_entity_poly.pdbx_seq_one_letter_code
_entity_poly.pdbx_strand_id
1 'polypeptide(L)' 'VSQGVVSLQPTGKETVDELYHMADRALYQAKRQGRNRYVIYTPSVEGQVL' A
#
# COMPACT_ATOMS: atom_id res chain seq x y z
N VAL A 1 -9.37 3.36 12.80
CA VAL A 1 -9.31 2.46 11.61
C VAL A 1 -7.92 2.52 11.00
N SER A 2 -7.40 1.47 10.35
CA SER A 2 -6.13 1.55 9.60
C SER A 2 -6.44 1.50 8.10
N GLN A 3 -5.69 2.25 7.29
CA GLN A 3 -5.93 2.38 5.85
C GLN A 3 -4.62 2.22 5.06
N GLY A 4 -4.69 1.54 3.93
CA GLY A 4 -3.63 1.50 2.93
C GLY A 4 -4.10 2.22 1.68
N VAL A 5 -3.26 3.12 1.16
CA VAL A 5 -3.62 4.01 0.05
C VAL A 5 -2.64 3.80 -1.08
N VAL A 6 -3.15 3.65 -2.30
CA VAL A 6 -2.36 3.66 -3.54
C VAL A 6 -2.72 4.90 -4.35
N SER A 7 -1.72 5.54 -4.92
CA SER A 7 -1.87 6.64 -5.87
C SER A 7 -0.84 6.45 -6.97
N LEU A 8 -1.28 6.46 -8.21
CA LEU A 8 -0.41 6.35 -9.37
C LEU A 8 -1.00 7.09 -10.56
N GLN A 9 -0.13 7.37 -11.53
CA GLN A 9 -0.54 7.82 -12.85
C GLN A 9 -0.69 6.58 -13.75
N PRO A 10 -1.91 6.26 -14.24
CA PRO A 10 -2.12 5.05 -15.02
C PRO A 10 -1.30 5.06 -16.31
N THR A 11 -0.69 3.93 -16.61
CA THR A 11 -0.01 3.68 -17.90
C THR A 11 -0.83 2.76 -18.82
N GLY A 12 -1.89 2.14 -18.29
CA GLY A 12 -2.72 1.17 -19.00
C GLY A 12 -2.15 -0.24 -18.97
N LYS A 13 -1.07 -0.46 -18.21
CA LYS A 13 -0.42 -1.77 -18.03
C LYS A 13 -0.73 -2.39 -16.67
N GLU A 14 -1.30 -1.61 -15.76
CA GLU A 14 -1.61 -2.03 -14.41
C GLU A 14 -2.80 -2.99 -14.42
N THR A 15 -2.72 -4.02 -13.59
CA THR A 15 -3.85 -4.90 -13.29
C THR A 15 -4.56 -4.46 -12.01
N VAL A 16 -5.84 -4.79 -11.89
CA VAL A 16 -6.59 -4.54 -10.64
C VAL A 16 -5.94 -5.25 -9.45
N ASP A 17 -5.47 -6.48 -9.65
CA ASP A 17 -4.76 -7.24 -8.60
C ASP A 17 -3.50 -6.52 -8.11
N GLU A 18 -2.70 -5.92 -9.01
CA GLU A 18 -1.53 -5.14 -8.63
C GLU A 18 -1.91 -3.96 -7.73
N LEU A 19 -2.96 -3.20 -8.09
CA LEU A 19 -3.44 -2.07 -7.28
C LEU A 19 -3.89 -2.52 -5.88
N TYR A 20 -4.61 -3.64 -5.80
CA TYR A 20 -5.02 -4.21 -4.52
C TYR A 20 -3.83 -4.65 -3.66
N HIS A 21 -2.82 -5.30 -4.26
CA HIS A 21 -1.62 -5.70 -3.53
C HIS A 21 -0.84 -4.48 -2.99
N MET A 22 -0.76 -3.40 -3.76
CA MET A 22 -0.14 -2.14 -3.30
C MET A 22 -0.88 -1.57 -2.10
N ALA A 23 -2.21 -1.44 -2.19
CA ALA A 23 -3.04 -0.93 -1.10
C ALA A 23 -2.97 -1.83 0.15
N ASP A 24 -3.00 -3.15 -0.01
CA ASP A 24 -2.93 -4.10 1.11
C ASP A 24 -1.57 -4.05 1.81
N ARG A 25 -0.46 -3.95 1.07
CA ARG A 25 0.88 -3.76 1.66
C ARG A 25 0.96 -2.48 2.49
N ALA A 26 0.41 -1.38 1.99
CA ALA A 26 0.34 -0.14 2.75
C ALA A 26 -0.55 -0.29 4.01
N LEU A 27 -1.68 -0.99 3.91
CA LEU A 27 -2.56 -1.28 5.04
C LEU A 27 -1.84 -2.12 6.11
N TYR A 28 -1.06 -3.11 5.68
CA TYR A 28 -0.26 -3.94 6.56
C TYR A 28 0.76 -3.10 7.34
N GLN A 29 1.45 -2.18 6.67
CA GLN A 29 2.36 -1.23 7.33
C GLN A 29 1.63 -0.30 8.31
N ALA A 30 0.45 0.21 7.95
CA ALA A 30 -0.37 1.01 8.86
C ALA A 30 -0.71 0.25 10.15
N LYS A 31 -0.99 -1.06 10.04
CA LYS A 31 -1.22 -1.94 11.20
C LYS A 31 0.07 -2.13 12.03
N ARG A 32 1.23 -2.33 11.40
CA ARG A 32 2.53 -2.49 12.09
C ARG A 32 2.95 -1.22 12.84
N GLN A 33 2.69 -0.04 12.27
CA GLN A 33 3.03 1.26 12.85
C GLN A 33 2.10 1.71 14.00
N GLY A 34 1.30 0.81 14.58
CA GLY A 34 0.44 1.11 15.72
C GLY A 34 -1.01 1.49 15.36
N ARG A 35 -1.46 1.22 14.13
CA ARG A 35 -2.85 1.44 13.68
C ARG A 35 -3.28 2.92 13.71
N ASN A 36 -4.58 3.15 13.54
CA ASN A 36 -5.26 4.46 13.52
C ASN A 36 -4.62 5.51 12.61
N ARG A 37 -4.19 5.06 11.43
CA ARG A 37 -3.47 5.87 10.44
C ARG A 37 -3.70 5.35 9.03
N TYR A 38 -3.36 6.18 8.06
CA TYR A 38 -3.12 5.74 6.70
C TYR A 38 -1.63 5.58 6.44
N VAL A 39 -1.28 4.74 5.49
CA VAL A 39 0.05 4.68 4.87
C VAL A 39 -0.17 4.70 3.36
N ILE A 40 0.66 5.46 2.65
CA ILE A 40 0.68 5.48 1.19
C ILE A 40 1.68 4.43 0.73
N TYR A 41 1.28 3.60 -0.23
CA TYR A 41 2.19 2.69 -0.89
C TYR A 41 3.30 3.47 -1.60
N THR A 42 4.54 3.16 -1.28
CA THR A 42 5.71 3.58 -2.05
C THR A 42 6.47 2.32 -2.46
N PRO A 43 7.20 2.30 -3.59
CA PRO A 43 8.02 1.14 -3.96
C PRO A 43 9.02 0.75 -2.86
N SER A 44 9.48 1.71 -2.05
CA SER A 44 10.33 1.45 -0.87
C SER A 44 9.63 0.67 0.27
N VAL A 45 8.29 0.65 0.32
CA VAL A 45 7.52 -0.16 1.28
C VAL A 45 7.67 -1.67 1.00
N GLU A 46 8.04 -2.09 -0.21
CA GLU A 46 8.32 -3.50 -0.53
C GLU A 46 9.44 -4.10 0.32
N GLY A 47 10.43 -3.30 0.75
CA GLY A 47 11.60 -3.78 1.47
C GLY A 47 11.43 -3.93 3.00
N GLN A 48 10.31 -3.49 3.57
CA GLN A 48 10.06 -3.53 5.03
C GLN A 48 9.12 -4.68 5.44
N VAL A 49 8.81 -5.60 4.53
CA VAL A 49 8.09 -6.83 4.84
C VAL A 49 9.10 -7.95 5.12
N LEU A 50 9.87 -7.77 6.19
CA LEU A 50 10.55 -8.84 6.92
C LEU A 50 10.09 -8.78 8.39
#